data_AF-A0A1B3ZE64-F1
#
_entry.id   AF-A0A1B3ZE64-F1
#
_cell.length_a   1.000
_cell.length_b   1.000
_cell.length_c   1.000
_cell.angle_alpha   90.00
_cell.angle_beta   90.00
_cell.angle_gamma   90.00
#
_symmetry.space_group_name_H-M   'P 1'
#
loop_
_entity.id
_entity.type
_entity.pdbx_description
1 polymer ?
#
loop_
_entity_poly.entity_id
_entity_poly.type
_entity_poly.pdbx_seq_one_letter_code
_entity_poly.pdbx_strand_id
1 'polypeptide(L)'
;MARTERPTLPTRSAELTATERLKPIGHPETGVFVQVDKGWLDTVLTRFGEAIAAVTRANARAGANKLQDACTHAIFETGVAPANCAAR
;
A
#
# COMPACT_ATOMS: atom_id res chain seq x y z
N MET A 1 -37.80 -13.70 -4.15
CA MET A 1 -37.14 -14.18 -5.38
C MET A 1 -35.66 -13.90 -5.24
N ALA A 2 -34.80 -14.92 -5.26
CA ALA A 2 -33.36 -14.71 -5.16
C ALA A 2 -32.85 -14.07 -6.46
N ARG A 3 -32.03 -13.02 -6.38
CA ARG A 3 -31.39 -12.39 -7.53
C ARG A 3 -30.46 -13.43 -8.18
N THR A 4 -30.76 -13.87 -9.39
CA THR A 4 -29.98 -14.86 -10.13
C THR A 4 -28.87 -14.24 -11.00
N GLU A 5 -28.86 -12.92 -11.15
CA GLU A 5 -27.81 -12.20 -11.86
C GLU A 5 -26.56 -12.07 -11.00
N ARG A 6 -25.41 -12.52 -11.54
CA ARG A 6 -24.10 -12.35 -10.91
C ARG A 6 -23.78 -10.85 -10.80
N PRO A 7 -23.53 -10.30 -9.59
CA PRO A 7 -23.15 -8.89 -9.44
C PRO A 7 -21.83 -8.60 -10.14
N THR A 8 -21.74 -7.48 -10.85
CA THR A 8 -20.47 -7.01 -11.43
C THR A 8 -19.60 -6.42 -10.33
N LEU A 9 -18.42 -6.98 -10.13
CA LEU A 9 -17.46 -6.50 -9.13
C LEU A 9 -16.51 -5.46 -9.73
N PRO A 10 -16.13 -4.43 -8.96
CA PRO A 10 -15.09 -3.49 -9.39
C PRO A 10 -13.75 -4.21 -9.53
N THR A 11 -13.08 -4.01 -10.66
CA THR A 11 -11.74 -4.57 -10.91
C THR A 11 -10.71 -3.90 -9.99
N ARG A 12 -9.84 -4.69 -9.34
CA ARG A 12 -8.76 -4.15 -8.48
C ARG A 12 -7.64 -3.60 -9.37
N SER A 13 -7.29 -2.33 -9.18
CA SER A 13 -6.22 -1.72 -9.97
C SER A 13 -4.85 -2.30 -9.58
N ALA A 14 -3.91 -2.38 -10.53
CA ALA A 14 -2.56 -2.89 -10.29
C ALA A 14 -1.79 -2.06 -9.25
N GLU A 15 -2.15 -0.79 -9.09
CA GLU A 15 -1.57 0.08 -8.07
C GLU A 15 -1.94 -0.38 -6.65
N LEU A 16 -3.12 -0.96 -6.44
CA LEU A 16 -3.57 -1.44 -5.13
C LEU A 16 -2.92 -2.75 -4.70
N THR A 17 -2.32 -3.49 -5.63
CA THR A 17 -1.67 -4.79 -5.39
C THR A 17 -0.14 -4.71 -5.47
N ALA A 18 0.42 -3.53 -5.71
CA ALA A 18 1.86 -3.37 -5.83
C ALA A 18 2.58 -3.63 -4.49
N THR A 19 3.64 -4.42 -4.54
CA THR A 19 4.57 -4.67 -3.42
C THR A 19 5.84 -3.87 -3.65
N GLU A 20 6.18 -2.98 -2.72
CA GLU A 20 7.41 -2.21 -2.80
C GLU A 20 8.59 -2.96 -2.18
N ARG A 21 9.72 -2.98 -2.88
CA ARG A 21 10.96 -3.60 -2.40
C ARG A 21 11.91 -2.49 -1.97
N LEU A 22 12.22 -2.44 -0.68
CA LEU A 22 13.22 -1.53 -0.13
C LEU A 22 14.62 -2.15 -0.22
N LYS A 23 15.62 -1.32 -0.53
CA LYS A 23 17.02 -1.76 -0.49
C LYS A 23 17.46 -1.91 0.98
N PRO A 24 18.11 -3.01 1.37
CA PRO A 24 18.58 -3.19 2.75
C PRO A 24 19.62 -2.14 3.12
N ILE A 25 19.60 -1.72 4.39
CA ILE A 25 20.61 -0.86 5.01
C ILE A 25 21.74 -1.77 5.51
N GLY A 26 22.97 -1.55 5.05
CA GLY A 26 24.15 -2.25 5.56
C GLY A 26 24.55 -1.70 6.94
N HIS A 27 24.95 -2.58 7.86
CA HIS A 27 25.35 -2.20 9.21
C HIS A 27 26.90 -2.16 9.33
N PRO A 28 27.50 -1.09 9.89
CA PRO A 28 28.88 -1.13 10.35
C PRO A 28 28.99 -2.04 11.59
N GLU A 29 30.16 -2.65 11.81
CA GLU A 29 30.43 -3.49 12.98
C GLU A 29 30.17 -2.75 14.30
N THR A 30 29.44 -3.38 15.22
CA THR A 30 29.06 -2.80 16.51
C THR A 30 30.26 -2.70 17.47
N GLY A 31 30.44 -1.56 18.15
CA GLY A 31 31.37 -1.42 19.28
C GLY A 31 32.53 -0.43 19.09
N VAL A 32 32.64 0.21 17.92
CA VAL A 32 33.64 1.26 17.68
C VAL A 32 33.00 2.63 17.89
N PHE A 33 33.68 3.57 18.56
CA PHE A 33 33.33 4.99 18.48
C PHE A 33 33.45 5.41 17.00
N VAL A 34 32.33 5.40 16.29
CA VAL A 34 32.33 5.65 14.85
C VAL A 34 32.46 7.17 14.68
N GLN A 35 33.60 7.64 14.17
CA GLN A 35 33.54 8.78 13.26
C GLN A 35 32.61 8.33 12.13
N VAL A 36 31.33 8.67 12.24
CA VAL A 36 30.34 8.25 11.27
C VAL A 36 30.73 8.88 9.95
N ASP A 37 31.18 8.03 9.02
CA ASP A 37 31.47 8.48 7.67
C ASP A 37 30.25 9.22 7.13
N LYS A 38 30.46 10.45 6.65
CA LYS A 38 29.38 11.31 6.16
C LYS A 38 28.61 10.61 5.04
N GLY A 39 29.30 9.87 4.17
CA GLY A 39 28.66 9.10 3.09
C GLY A 39 27.78 7.98 3.59
N TRP A 40 28.18 7.29 4.67
CA TRP A 40 27.33 6.30 5.34
C TRP A 40 26.10 6.96 5.99
N LEU A 41 26.26 8.09 6.68
CA LEU A 41 25.13 8.82 7.27
C LEU A 41 24.14 9.28 6.19
N ASP A 42 24.63 9.86 5.09
CA ASP A 42 23.81 10.29 3.96
C ASP A 42 23.07 9.10 3.31
N THR A 43 23.72 7.94 3.24
CA THR A 43 23.10 6.70 2.76
C THR A 43 21.96 6.26 3.68
N VAL A 44 22.18 6.27 5.00
CA VAL A 44 21.16 5.91 5.99
C VAL A 44 19.97 6.86 5.88
N LEU A 45 20.21 8.17 5.85
CA LEU A 45 19.14 9.18 5.73
C LEU A 45 18.34 9.02 4.43
N THR A 46 19.02 8.75 3.31
CA THR A 46 18.36 8.51 2.02
C THR A 46 17.46 7.27 2.08
N ARG A 47 17.95 6.16 2.65
CA ARG A 47 17.18 4.92 2.78
C ARG A 47 16.00 5.07 3.73
N PHE A 48 16.16 5.84 4.81
CA PHE A 48 15.03 6.19 5.68
C PHE A 48 13.96 7.00 4.94
N GLY A 49 14.36 7.98 4.12
CA GLY A 49 13.43 8.73 3.27
C GLY A 49 12.66 7.83 2.30
N GLU A 50 13.35 6.91 1.63
CA GLU A 50 12.74 5.92 0.74
C GLU A 50 11.74 5.02 1.49
N ALA A 51 12.10 4.58 2.69
CA ALA A 51 11.23 3.75 3.53
C ALA A 51 9.96 4.50 3.98
N ILE A 52 10.08 5.76 4.40
CA ILE A 52 8.94 6.59 4.78
C ILE A 52 7.99 6.80 3.59
N ALA A 53 8.54 7.10 2.41
CA ALA A 53 7.75 7.26 1.21
C ALA A 53 7.02 5.96 0.83
N ALA A 54 7.67 4.81 0.99
CA ALA A 54 7.06 3.51 0.74
C ALA A 54 5.92 3.19 1.72
N VAL A 55 6.10 3.47 3.01
CA VAL A 55 5.04 3.34 4.02
C VAL A 55 3.86 4.24 3.69
N THR A 56 4.10 5.47 3.25
CA THR A 56 3.04 6.41 2.87
C THR A 56 2.20 5.86 1.71
N ARG A 57 2.85 5.32 0.67
CA ARG A 57 2.16 4.68 -0.46
C ARG A 57 1.41 3.41 -0.03
N ALA A 58 2.00 2.59 0.83
CA ALA A 58 1.36 1.40 1.37
C ALA A 58 0.08 1.75 2.17
N ASN A 59 0.12 2.80 2.99
CA ASN A 59 -1.04 3.28 3.74
C ASN A 59 -2.15 3.79 2.82
N ALA A 60 -1.80 4.52 1.75
CA ALA A 60 -2.78 4.95 0.74
C ALA A 60 -3.45 3.74 0.06
N ARG A 61 -2.68 2.73 -0.34
CA ARG A 61 -3.22 1.47 -0.91
C ARG A 61 -4.10 0.74 0.08
N ALA A 62 -3.72 0.67 1.36
CA ALA A 62 -4.52 0.02 2.39
C ALA A 62 -5.89 0.72 2.57
N GLY A 63 -5.92 2.06 2.56
CA GLY A 63 -7.16 2.83 2.61
C GLY A 63 -8.07 2.56 1.40
N ALA A 64 -7.50 2.57 0.20
CA ALA A 64 -8.25 2.31 -1.03
C ALA A 64 -8.75 0.84 -1.11
N ASN A 65 -7.97 -0.12 -0.62
CA ASN A 65 -8.41 -1.51 -0.50
C ASN A 65 -9.60 -1.66 0.45
N LYS A 66 -9.58 -0.99 1.62
CA LYS A 66 -10.74 -0.99 2.53
C LYS A 66 -12.00 -0.42 1.89
N LEU A 67 -11.86 0.65 1.09
CA LEU A 67 -12.98 1.21 0.34
C LEU A 67 -13.51 0.20 -0.68
N GLN A 68 -12.62 -0.46 -1.43
CA GLN A 68 -13.02 -1.47 -2.42
C GLN A 68 -13.70 -2.70 -1.79
N ASP A 69 -13.23 -3.14 -0.62
CA ASP A 69 -13.85 -4.23 0.13
C ASP A 69 -15.25 -3.84 0.63
N ALA A 70 -15.42 -2.62 1.15
CA ALA A 70 -16.71 -2.09 1.56
C ALA A 70 -17.69 -1.98 0.38
N CYS A 71 -17.19 -1.53 -0.79
CA CYS A 71 -17.97 -1.47 -2.02
C CYS A 71 -18.42 -2.85 -2.50
N THR A 72 -17.51 -3.83 -2.47
CA THR A 72 -17.79 -5.21 -2.82
C THR A 72 -18.86 -5.80 -1.91
N HIS A 73 -18.73 -5.57 -0.60
CA HIS A 73 -19.73 -6.01 0.39
C HIS A 73 -21.11 -5.41 0.11
N ALA A 74 -21.18 -4.09 -0.09
CA ALA A 74 -22.44 -3.40 -0.37
C ALA A 74 -23.11 -3.90 -1.67
N ILE A 75 -22.32 -4.20 -2.71
CA ILE A 75 -22.83 -4.80 -3.94
C ILE A 75 -23.36 -6.22 -3.69
N PHE A 76 -22.70 -7.04 -2.86
CA PHE A 76 -23.24 -8.36 -2.54
C PHE A 76 -24.53 -8.30 -1.73
N GLU A 77 -24.67 -7.34 -0.81
CA GLU A 77 -25.87 -7.18 0.02
C GLU A 77 -27.05 -6.58 -0.75
N THR A 78 -26.79 -5.54 -1.54
CA THR A 78 -27.84 -4.71 -2.15
C THR A 78 -27.96 -4.89 -3.66
N GLY A 79 -26.97 -5.54 -4.30
CA GLY A 79 -26.80 -5.65 -5.75
C GLY A 79 -26.76 -4.32 -6.50
N VAL A 80 -26.39 -3.24 -5.82
CA VAL A 80 -26.17 -1.91 -6.40
C VAL A 80 -24.86 -1.36 -5.86
N ALA A 81 -24.03 -0.77 -6.73
CA ALA A 81 -22.81 -0.08 -6.30
C ALA A 81 -23.16 1.30 -5.68
N PRO A 82 -22.73 1.58 -4.44
CA PRO A 82 -22.86 2.91 -3.84
C PRO A 82 -22.15 4.01 -4.66
N ALA A 83 -22.62 5.25 -4.61
CA ALA A 83 -22.10 6.35 -5.45
C ALA A 83 -20.59 6.66 -5.25
N ASN A 84 -20.04 6.34 -4.08
CA ASN A 84 -18.62 6.48 -3.75
C ASN A 84 -17.75 5.30 -4.21
N CYS A 85 -18.37 4.24 -4.73
CA CYS A 85 -17.71 3.07 -5.29
C CYS A 85 -17.47 3.33 -6.78
N ALA A 86 -16.42 4.09 -7.09
CA ALA A 86 -16.06 4.38 -8.47
C ALA A 86 -15.81 3.07 -9.24
N ALA A 87 -16.67 2.77 -10.22
CA ALA A 87 -16.40 1.79 -11.25
C ALA A 87 -15.45 2.43 -12.26
N ARG A 88 -14.15 2.14 -12.16
CA ARG A 88 -13.18 2.38 -13.23
C ARG A 88 -12.33 1.14 -13.42
#